data_AF-B6ZHM9-F1
#
_entry.id   AF-B6ZHM9-F1
#
_cell.length_a   1.000
_cell.length_b   1.000
_cell.length_c   1.000
_cell.angle_alpha   90.00
_cell.angle_beta   90.00
_cell.angle_gamma   90.00
#
_symmetry.space_group_name_H-M   'P 1'
#
loop_
_entity.id
_entity.type
_entity.pdbx_description
1 polymer ?
#
loop_
_entity_poly.entity_id
_entity_poly.type
_entity_poly.pdbx_seq_one_letter_code
_entity_poly.pdbx_strand_id
1 'polypeptide(L)'
;MKSVVWIYTVNTDGVVIRSSGSGMMWISSKKFQDKLKKELLPEWNLSIISYDIAKNDIPDADIIMYNEMDMAYLDEKIKNTGLPVSYIDLQTKNADSIKKKLEKFAENKI
;
A
#
# COMPACT_ATOMS: atom_id res chain seq x y z
N MET A 1 6.15 -12.19 12.70
CA MET A 1 6.29 -11.44 11.44
C MET A 1 5.27 -10.32 11.48
N LYS A 2 5.68 -9.07 11.28
CA LYS A 2 4.77 -7.93 11.37
C LYS A 2 3.89 -7.88 10.12
N SER A 3 2.61 -7.54 10.23
CA SER A 3 1.69 -7.47 9.10
C SER A 3 1.71 -6.08 8.45
N VAL A 4 1.83 -6.06 7.13
CA VAL A 4 1.67 -4.82 6.36
C VAL A 4 0.66 -5.05 5.25
N VAL A 5 -0.35 -4.19 5.18
CA VAL A 5 -1.35 -4.19 4.11
C VAL A 5 -1.04 -3.03 3.18
N TRP A 6 -0.93 -3.29 1.89
CA TRP A 6 -0.91 -2.26 0.86
C TRP A 6 -2.27 -2.18 0.18
N ILE A 7 -2.94 -1.05 0.34
CA ILE A 7 -4.09 -0.65 -0.46
C ILE A 7 -3.57 -0.30 -1.86
N TYR A 8 -3.65 -1.27 -2.76
CA TYR A 8 -3.15 -1.15 -4.12
C TYR A 8 -4.17 -0.50 -5.05
N THR A 9 -5.45 -0.85 -4.84
CA THR A 9 -6.58 -0.25 -5.54
C THR A 9 -7.63 0.20 -4.55
N VAL A 10 -8.35 1.26 -4.90
CA VAL A 10 -9.54 1.72 -4.19
C VAL A 10 -10.74 1.47 -5.09
N ASN A 11 -11.79 0.88 -4.54
CA ASN A 11 -13.03 0.58 -5.21
C ASN A 11 -14.23 1.05 -4.38
N THR A 12 -15.39 1.14 -5.04
CA THR A 12 -16.70 1.34 -4.39
C THR A 12 -17.65 0.29 -4.95
N ASP A 13 -18.23 -0.54 -4.08
CA ASP A 13 -19.16 -1.61 -4.45
C ASP A 13 -18.62 -2.50 -5.60
N GLY A 14 -17.32 -2.83 -5.54
CA GLY A 14 -16.63 -3.65 -6.54
C GLY A 14 -16.15 -2.91 -7.79
N VAL A 15 -16.42 -1.61 -7.96
CA VAL A 15 -15.94 -0.80 -9.08
C VAL A 15 -14.66 -0.06 -8.70
N VAL A 16 -13.54 -0.37 -9.37
CA VAL A 16 -12.25 0.29 -9.13
C VAL A 16 -12.29 1.75 -9.59
N ILE A 17 -12.02 2.68 -8.67
CA ILE A 17 -11.98 4.12 -8.92
C ILE A 17 -10.56 4.70 -8.90
N ARG A 18 -9.62 4.02 -8.22
CA ARG A 18 -8.19 4.37 -8.18
C ARG A 18 -7.31 3.13 -8.15
N SER A 19 -6.11 3.25 -8.71
CA SER A 19 -5.14 2.18 -8.76
C SER A 19 -3.71 2.72 -8.74
N SER A 20 -2.91 2.21 -7.81
CA SER A 20 -1.46 2.39 -7.76
C SER A 20 -0.75 1.84 -9.01
N GLY A 21 -1.44 0.99 -9.78
CA GLY A 21 -1.01 0.43 -11.06
C GLY A 21 -1.40 1.23 -12.29
N SER A 22 -2.13 2.34 -12.14
CA SER A 22 -2.65 3.09 -13.29
C SER A 22 -1.51 3.56 -14.20
N GLY A 23 -1.62 3.27 -15.50
CA GLY A 23 -0.58 3.56 -16.50
C GLY A 23 0.55 2.52 -16.60
N MET A 24 0.59 1.51 -15.72
CA MET A 24 1.54 0.40 -15.82
C MET A 24 0.95 -0.78 -16.59
N MET A 25 1.78 -1.44 -17.42
CA MET A 25 1.44 -2.77 -17.94
C MET A 25 1.24 -3.76 -16.79
N TRP A 26 0.18 -4.57 -16.86
CA TRP A 26 -0.19 -5.52 -15.79
C TRP A 26 0.96 -6.44 -15.33
N ILE A 27 1.74 -6.98 -16.27
CA ILE A 27 2.90 -7.84 -15.97
C ILE A 27 3.96 -7.08 -15.16
N SER A 28 4.18 -5.81 -15.49
CA SER A 28 5.14 -4.94 -14.81
C SER A 28 4.69 -4.66 -13.37
N SER A 29 3.39 -4.42 -13.17
CA SER A 29 2.80 -4.26 -11.84
C SER A 29 2.97 -5.50 -10.98
N LYS A 30 2.64 -6.69 -11.51
CA LYS A 30 2.78 -7.96 -10.78
C LYS A 30 4.23 -8.24 -10.39
N LYS A 31 5.18 -8.05 -11.32
CA LYS A 31 6.61 -8.20 -11.03
C LYS A 31 7.07 -7.29 -9.90
N PHE A 32 6.60 -6.05 -9.86
CA PHE A 32 6.93 -5.11 -8.80
C PHE A 32 6.33 -5.52 -7.45
N GLN A 33 5.05 -5.93 -7.43
CA GLN A 33 4.40 -6.46 -6.23
C GLN A 33 5.16 -7.67 -5.66
N ASP A 34 5.57 -8.61 -6.51
CA ASP A 34 6.34 -9.78 -6.10
C ASP A 34 7.74 -9.41 -5.60
N LYS A 35 8.40 -8.43 -6.23
CA LYS A 35 9.69 -7.90 -5.78
C LYS A 35 9.56 -7.31 -4.37
N LEU A 36 8.60 -6.40 -4.16
CA LEU A 36 8.40 -5.74 -2.88
C LEU A 36 8.07 -6.75 -1.77
N LYS A 37 7.21 -7.74 -2.05
CA LYS A 37 6.91 -8.83 -1.10
C LYS A 37 8.17 -9.57 -0.65
N LYS A 38 9.09 -9.89 -1.56
CA LYS A 38 10.34 -10.59 -1.22
C LYS A 38 11.30 -9.72 -0.43
N GLU A 39 11.39 -8.45 -0.77
CA GLU A 39 12.32 -7.50 -0.16
C GLU A 39 11.96 -7.17 1.30
N LEU A 40 10.66 -7.25 1.61
CA LEU A 40 10.10 -7.01 2.93
C LEU A 40 10.25 -8.21 3.89
N LEU A 41 10.54 -9.40 3.38
CA LEU A 41 10.83 -10.58 4.19
C LEU A 41 12.26 -10.51 4.75
N PRO A 42 12.51 -11.14 5.92
CA PRO A 42 11.55 -11.88 6.75
C PRO A 42 10.76 -11.03 7.75
N GLU A 43 11.04 -9.73 7.87
CA GLU A 43 10.48 -8.89 8.93
C GLU A 43 8.97 -8.63 8.76
N TRP A 44 8.55 -8.38 7.52
CA TRP A 44 7.20 -7.92 7.18
C TRP A 44 6.48 -8.88 6.24
N ASN A 45 5.23 -9.18 6.56
CA ASN A 45 4.30 -9.91 5.69
C ASN A 45 3.45 -8.94 4.88
N LEU A 46 3.69 -8.83 3.57
CA LEU A 46 2.94 -7.91 2.71
C LEU A 46 1.70 -8.56 2.08
N SER A 47 0.53 -8.10 2.50
CA SER A 47 -0.76 -8.36 1.85
C SER A 47 -1.13 -7.19 0.94
N ILE A 48 -1.60 -7.49 -0.27
CA ILE A 48 -1.98 -6.48 -1.26
C ILE A 48 -3.48 -6.61 -1.49
N ILE A 49 -4.22 -5.53 -1.28
CA ILE A 49 -5.69 -5.55 -1.30
C ILE A 49 -6.28 -4.51 -2.24
N SER A 50 -7.55 -4.73 -2.57
CA SER A 50 -8.45 -3.72 -3.11
C SER A 50 -9.36 -3.24 -2.00
N TYR A 51 -9.23 -1.98 -1.57
CA TYR A 51 -10.01 -1.39 -0.48
C TYR A 51 -11.36 -0.88 -1.01
N ASP A 52 -12.45 -1.31 -0.38
CA ASP A 52 -13.81 -0.90 -0.74
C ASP A 52 -14.31 0.18 0.23
N ILE A 53 -14.46 1.41 -0.26
CA ILE A 53 -14.84 2.56 0.57
C ILE A 53 -16.29 2.47 1.05
N ALA A 54 -17.15 1.69 0.40
CA ALA A 54 -18.55 1.56 0.79
C ALA A 54 -18.72 0.67 2.04
N LYS A 55 -17.74 -0.17 2.35
CA LYS A 55 -17.82 -1.15 3.45
C LYS A 55 -17.36 -0.61 4.80
N ASN A 56 -16.66 0.52 4.83
CA ASN A 56 -16.07 1.11 6.05
C ASN A 56 -15.25 0.10 6.89
N ASP A 57 -14.62 -0.88 6.24
CA ASP A 57 -13.86 -1.95 6.89
C ASP A 57 -12.36 -1.66 6.82
N ILE A 58 -11.80 -1.19 7.93
CA ILE A 58 -10.39 -0.83 8.02
C ILE A 58 -9.57 -2.11 8.18
N PRO A 59 -8.58 -2.37 7.30
CA PRO A 59 -7.75 -3.57 7.40
C PRO A 59 -7.05 -3.71 8.75
N ASP A 60 -7.14 -4.90 9.35
CA ASP A 60 -6.40 -5.24 10.56
C ASP A 60 -4.94 -5.59 10.21
N ALA A 61 -4.03 -4.63 10.44
CA ALA A 61 -2.60 -4.78 10.18
C ALA A 61 -1.77 -3.83 11.07
N ASP A 62 -0.49 -4.19 11.32
CA ASP A 62 0.43 -3.31 12.06
C ASP A 62 0.65 -1.99 11.30
N ILE A 63 0.75 -2.06 9.97
CA ILE A 63 0.88 -0.90 9.08
C ILE A 63 -0.03 -1.06 7.85
N ILE A 64 -0.75 0.02 7.53
CA ILE A 64 -1.47 0.17 6.26
C ILE A 64 -0.68 1.14 5.39
N MET A 65 -0.23 0.68 4.23
CA MET A 65 0.37 1.49 3.17
C MET A 65 -0.67 1.84 2.12
N TYR A 66 -0.61 3.05 1.58
CA TYR A 66 -1.47 3.48 0.47
C TYR A 66 -0.74 4.47 -0.43
N ASN A 67 -1.13 4.58 -1.70
CA ASN A 67 -0.59 5.61 -2.58
C ASN A 67 -1.08 6.99 -2.15
N GLU A 68 -0.18 7.96 -1.99
CA GLU A 68 -0.51 9.33 -1.57
C GLU A 68 -1.58 9.99 -2.46
N MET A 69 -1.63 9.65 -3.75
CA MET A 69 -2.62 10.17 -4.70
C MET A 69 -4.04 9.64 -4.44
N ASP A 70 -4.15 8.52 -3.73
CA ASP A 70 -5.43 7.88 -3.39
C ASP A 70 -5.98 8.39 -2.05
N MET A 71 -5.20 9.22 -1.33
CA MET A 71 -5.54 9.71 0.02
C MET A 71 -6.94 10.30 0.10
N ALA A 72 -7.37 11.10 -0.88
CA ALA A 72 -8.69 11.73 -0.89
C ALA A 72 -9.87 10.75 -0.78
N TYR A 73 -9.68 9.49 -1.15
CA TYR A 73 -10.70 8.43 -1.18
C TYR A 73 -10.71 7.55 0.07
N LEU A 74 -9.70 7.66 0.93
CA LEU A 74 -9.53 6.75 2.07
C LEU A 74 -10.28 7.23 3.31
N ASP A 75 -10.54 6.28 4.21
CA ASP A 75 -11.08 6.58 5.54
C ASP A 75 -10.10 7.47 6.35
N GLU A 76 -10.64 8.35 7.19
CA GLU A 76 -9.82 9.28 8.00
C GLU A 76 -8.83 8.56 8.92
N LYS A 77 -9.22 7.43 9.50
CA LYS A 77 -8.33 6.65 10.35
C LYS A 77 -7.17 6.06 9.53
N ILE A 78 -7.42 5.62 8.29
CA ILE A 78 -6.35 5.15 7.39
C ILE A 78 -5.41 6.30 7.03
N LYS A 79 -5.95 7.49 6.69
CA LYS A 79 -5.14 8.68 6.37
C LYS A 79 -4.22 9.10 7.52
N ASN A 80 -4.74 9.05 8.76
CA ASN A 80 -4.03 9.54 9.93
C ASN A 80 -3.03 8.54 10.50
N THR A 81 -3.24 7.24 10.27
CA THR A 81 -2.42 6.18 10.88
C THR A 81 -1.63 5.36 9.86
N GLY A 82 -1.93 5.45 8.58
CA GLY A 82 -1.25 4.73 7.52
C GLY A 82 0.02 5.43 7.02
N LEU A 83 0.83 4.68 6.28
CA LEU A 83 2.02 5.16 5.59
C LEU A 83 1.66 5.56 4.15
N PRO A 84 1.67 6.85 3.79
CA PRO A 84 1.59 7.26 2.40
C PRO A 84 2.87 6.84 1.65
N VAL A 85 2.69 6.11 0.56
CA VAL A 85 3.72 5.72 -0.39
C VAL A 85 3.68 6.71 -1.55
N SER A 86 4.85 7.27 -1.90
CA SER A 86 4.90 8.30 -2.93
C SER A 86 4.59 7.73 -4.31
N TYR A 87 3.90 8.53 -5.13
CA TYR A 87 3.61 8.15 -6.51
C TYR A 87 4.90 7.89 -7.32
N ILE A 88 5.96 8.64 -7.03
CA ILE A 88 7.27 8.49 -7.70
C ILE A 88 7.89 7.13 -7.40
N ASP A 89 7.88 6.68 -6.14
CA ASP A 89 8.41 5.35 -5.78
C ASP A 89 7.65 4.23 -6.49
N LEU A 90 6.33 4.38 -6.64
CA LEU A 90 5.49 3.42 -7.35
C LEU A 90 5.78 3.40 -8.86
N GLN A 91 5.92 4.56 -9.50
CA GLN A 91 6.23 4.66 -10.94
C GLN A 91 7.63 4.16 -11.27
N THR A 92 8.60 4.48 -10.41
CA THR A 92 10.00 4.05 -10.55
C THR A 92 10.25 2.64 -10.01
N LYS A 93 9.26 2.01 -9.39
CA LYS A 93 9.32 0.66 -8.79
C LYS A 93 10.44 0.54 -7.76
N ASN A 94 10.61 1.59 -6.96
CA ASN A 94 11.69 1.72 -5.98
C ASN A 94 11.33 1.01 -4.67
N ALA A 95 11.41 -0.32 -4.69
CA ALA A 95 11.11 -1.16 -3.52
C ALA A 95 12.01 -0.83 -2.30
N ASP A 96 13.30 -0.54 -2.53
CA ASP A 96 14.24 -0.22 -1.45
C ASP A 96 13.86 1.06 -0.71
N SER A 97 13.42 2.09 -1.45
CA SER A 97 12.90 3.33 -0.88
C SER A 97 11.64 3.08 -0.05
N ILE A 98 10.71 2.26 -0.56
CA ILE A 98 9.47 1.91 0.15
C ILE A 98 9.78 1.15 1.44
N LYS A 99 10.69 0.17 1.40
CA LYS A 99 11.12 -0.59 2.58
C LYS A 99 11.71 0.33 3.65
N LYS A 100 12.65 1.21 3.29
CA LYS A 100 13.26 2.16 4.24
C LYS A 100 12.23 3.08 4.89
N LYS A 101 11.24 3.55 4.12
CA LYS A 101 10.14 4.37 4.64
C LYS A 101 9.24 3.58 5.59
N LEU A 102 8.94 2.33 5.26
CA LEU A 102 8.18 1.42 6.12
C LEU A 102 8.87 1.21 7.47
N GLU A 103 10.16 0.89 7.45
CA GLU A 103 10.94 0.63 8.67
C GLU A 103 11.01 1.88 9.55
N LYS A 104 11.36 3.03 8.96
CA LYS A 104 11.38 4.31 9.68
C LYS A 104 10.01 4.68 10.25
N PHE A 105 8.94 4.42 9.52
CA PHE A 105 7.58 4.68 9.99
C PHE A 105 7.21 3.76 11.16
N ALA A 106 7.62 2.50 11.12
CA ALA A 106 7.39 1.54 12.19
C ALA A 106 8.13 1.91 13.48
N GLU A 107 9.37 2.41 13.37
CA GLU A 107 10.17 2.86 14.52
C GLU A 107 9.50 4.02 15.27
N ASN A 108 8.87 4.96 14.56
CA ASN A 108 8.22 6.13 15.18
C ASN A 108 6.87 5.80 15.86
N LYS A 109 6.37 4.58 15.71
CA LYS A 109 5.11 4.12 16.32
C LYS A 109 5.31 3.31 17.60
N ILE A 110 6.56 2.93 17.91
CA ILE A 110 6.94 2.14 19.08
C ILE A 110 7.42 3.07 20.20
#